data_AF-A0A851SAZ2-F1
#
_entry.id   AF-A0A851SAZ2-F1
#
_cell.length_a   1.000
_cell.length_b   1.000
_cell.length_c   1.000
_cell.angle_alpha   90.00
_cell.angle_beta   90.00
_cell.angle_gamma   90.00
#
_symmetry.space_group_name_H-M   'P 1'
#
loop_
_entity.id
_entity.type
_entity.pdbx_description
1 polymer ?
#
loop_
_entity_poly.entity_id
_entity_poly.type
_entity_poly.pdbx_seq_one_letter_code
_entity_poly.pdbx_strand_id
1 'polypeptide(L)'
;QRYCQDVYRGQLVSVHSAARNQELQKLAQTYNIISPWIGAVTSRRAGRWESYWEDSSPWNYANWAPTNPVHIVTTCTTLSTRNGLWRSRFCFQLRPFICQY
;
A
#
# COMPACT_ATOMS: atom_id res chain seq x y z
N GLN A 1 4.53 -11.22 1.41
CA GLN A 1 5.41 -10.43 2.30
C GLN A 1 4.93 -10.67 3.74
N ARG A 2 5.43 -11.71 4.43
CA ARG A 2 4.90 -12.14 5.74
C ARG A 2 5.60 -11.52 6.95
N TYR A 3 6.66 -10.74 6.75
CA TYR A 3 7.49 -10.22 7.83
C TYR A 3 6.71 -9.43 8.91
N CYS A 4 5.73 -8.59 8.54
CA CYS A 4 4.89 -7.91 9.53
C CYS A 4 4.12 -8.91 10.41
N GLN A 5 3.61 -10.00 9.83
CA GLN A 5 2.89 -11.06 10.53
C GLN A 5 3.82 -11.90 11.38
N ASP A 6 4.97 -12.31 10.81
CA ASP A 6 5.91 -13.24 11.43
C ASP A 6 6.65 -12.61 12.61
N VAL A 7 7.01 -11.32 12.51
CA VAL A 7 7.87 -10.65 13.51
C VAL A 7 7.05 -9.80 14.48
N TYR A 8 6.04 -9.08 13.99
CA TYR A 8 5.30 -8.10 14.78
C TYR A 8 3.86 -8.52 15.09
N ARG A 9 3.42 -9.71 14.61
CA ARG A 9 2.00 -10.13 14.60
C ARG A 9 1.05 -9.08 14.01
N GLY A 10 1.59 -8.24 13.14
CA GLY A 10 0.88 -7.14 12.48
C GLY A 10 0.68 -7.43 11.00
N GLN A 11 0.21 -6.43 10.28
CA GLN A 11 -0.02 -6.50 8.83
C GLN A 11 0.59 -5.29 8.14
N LEU A 12 0.72 -5.35 6.82
CA LEU A 12 1.06 -4.14 6.06
C LEU A 12 -0.03 -3.08 6.27
N VAL A 13 0.38 -1.83 6.39
CA VAL A 13 -0.50 -0.74 6.79
C VAL A 13 -1.67 -0.54 5.81
N SER A 14 -2.87 -0.38 6.34
CA SER A 14 -4.04 0.08 5.60
C SER A 14 -4.27 1.57 5.83
N VAL A 15 -4.91 2.24 4.87
CA VAL A 15 -5.08 3.69 4.89
C VAL A 15 -6.54 4.02 4.66
N HIS A 16 -7.17 4.58 5.69
CA HIS A 16 -8.61 4.89 5.73
C HIS A 16 -8.94 6.38 5.74
N SER A 17 -7.91 7.25 5.69
CA SER A 17 -8.11 8.70 5.68
C SER A 17 -6.91 9.43 5.10
N ALA A 18 -7.14 10.67 4.63
CA ALA A 18 -6.07 11.56 4.19
C ALA A 18 -5.09 11.89 5.32
N ALA A 19 -5.58 12.04 6.55
CA ALA A 19 -4.75 12.29 7.74
C ALA A 19 -3.77 11.13 7.97
N ARG A 20 -4.26 9.88 7.94
CA ARG A 20 -3.40 8.69 8.07
C ARG A 20 -2.41 8.60 6.92
N ASN A 21 -2.83 8.88 5.68
CA ASN A 21 -1.92 8.90 4.53
C ASN A 21 -0.77 9.89 4.71
N GLN A 22 -1.08 11.09 5.19
CA GLN A 22 -0.10 12.15 5.43
C GLN A 22 0.84 11.82 6.60
N GLU A 23 0.33 11.21 7.67
CA GLU A 23 1.13 10.71 8.78
C GLU A 23 2.17 9.68 8.30
N LEU A 24 1.73 8.68 7.53
CA LEU A 24 2.61 7.65 6.96
C LEU A 24 3.62 8.23 5.97
N GLN A 25 3.21 9.22 5.19
CA GLN A 25 4.10 9.96 4.30
C GLN A 25 5.23 10.63 5.09
N LYS A 26 4.89 11.39 6.15
CA LYS A 26 5.86 12.07 7.01
C LYS A 26 6.79 11.07 7.70
N LEU A 27 6.24 9.98 8.23
CA LEU A 27 7.02 8.90 8.86
C LEU A 27 8.07 8.36 7.88
N ALA A 28 7.67 8.01 6.66
CA ALA A 28 8.58 7.49 5.65
C ALA A 28 9.62 8.54 5.21
N GLN A 29 9.26 9.83 5.17
CA GLN A 29 10.23 10.92 4.93
C GLN A 29 11.28 11.01 6.04
N THR A 30 10.88 10.90 7.31
CA THR A 30 11.81 10.92 8.47
C THR A 30 12.88 9.83 8.36
N TYR A 31 12.52 8.66 7.82
CA TYR A 31 13.44 7.55 7.61
C TYR A 31 14.09 7.52 6.21
N ASN A 32 13.96 8.58 5.41
CA ASN A 32 14.47 8.66 4.03
C ASN A 32 14.00 7.53 3.10
N ILE A 33 12.80 7.01 3.34
CA ILE A 33 12.18 5.96 2.54
C ILE A 33 11.36 6.61 1.41
N ILE A 34 11.67 6.29 0.16
CA ILE A 34 11.05 6.97 -1.00
C ILE A 34 9.70 6.35 -1.39
N SER A 35 9.59 5.02 -1.34
CA SER A 35 8.43 4.29 -1.85
C SER A 35 8.14 3.01 -1.06
N PRO A 36 7.72 3.12 0.21
CA PRO A 36 7.42 1.93 0.99
C PRO A 36 6.18 1.21 0.47
N TRP A 37 6.16 -0.11 0.63
CA TRP A 37 4.96 -0.92 0.48
C TRP A 37 3.93 -0.56 1.56
N ILE A 38 2.67 -0.49 1.14
CA ILE A 38 1.47 -0.48 2.00
C ILE A 38 0.63 -1.72 1.68
N GLY A 39 -0.35 -2.04 2.52
CA GLY A 39 -1.11 -3.29 2.44
C GLY A 39 -2.14 -3.38 1.32
N ALA A 40 -2.12 -2.47 0.34
CA ALA A 40 -3.07 -2.49 -0.77
C ALA A 40 -2.58 -3.39 -1.91
N VAL A 41 -3.45 -4.27 -2.36
CA VAL A 41 -3.23 -5.15 -3.52
C VAL A 41 -4.34 -4.91 -4.54
N THR A 42 -3.96 -4.80 -5.81
CA THR A 42 -4.90 -4.79 -6.93
C THR A 42 -4.80 -6.13 -7.66
N SER A 43 -5.90 -6.88 -7.73
CA SER A 43 -5.94 -8.17 -8.43
C SER A 43 -7.30 -8.41 -9.08
N ARG A 44 -7.37 -9.35 -10.03
CA ARG A 44 -8.63 -9.73 -10.65
C ARG A 44 -9.40 -10.70 -9.72
N ARG A 45 -10.55 -10.26 -9.19
CA ARG A 45 -11.46 -11.03 -8.32
C ARG A 45 -12.84 -11.08 -8.95
N ALA A 46 -13.46 -12.27 -8.96
CA ALA A 46 -14.78 -12.49 -9.58
C ALA A 46 -14.94 -11.89 -11.00
N GLY A 47 -13.86 -11.94 -11.80
CA GLY A 47 -13.84 -11.42 -13.17
C GLY A 47 -13.56 -9.91 -13.30
N ARG A 48 -13.53 -9.14 -12.21
CA ARG A 48 -13.30 -7.68 -12.19
C ARG A 48 -11.99 -7.32 -11.51
N TRP A 49 -11.41 -6.18 -11.89
CA TRP A 49 -10.24 -5.64 -11.21
C TRP A 49 -10.68 -4.91 -9.95
N GLU A 50 -10.09 -5.31 -8.82
CA GLU A 50 -10.43 -4.76 -7.51
C GLU A 50 -9.16 -4.48 -6.72
N SER A 51 -9.20 -3.39 -5.96
CA SER A 51 -8.18 -3.07 -4.96
C SER A 51 -8.74 -3.33 -3.57
N TYR A 52 -7.94 -3.95 -2.71
CA TYR A 52 -8.33 -4.33 -1.35
C TYR A 52 -7.11 -4.29 -0.44
N TRP A 53 -7.38 -4.20 0.86
CA TRP A 53 -6.35 -4.30 1.89
C TRP A 53 -6.13 -5.75 2.31
N GLU A 54 -4.88 -6.13 2.53
CA GLU A 54 -4.52 -7.47 3.02
C GLU A 54 -5.04 -7.77 4.43
N ASP A 55 -5.30 -6.73 5.22
CA ASP A 55 -5.90 -6.83 6.56
C ASP A 55 -7.42 -7.06 6.54
N SER A 56 -8.03 -7.13 5.35
CA SER A 56 -9.49 -7.24 5.15
C SER A 56 -10.29 -6.06 5.68
N SER A 57 -9.64 -4.93 5.97
CA SER A 57 -10.31 -3.69 6.33
C SER A 57 -11.10 -3.10 5.14
N PRO A 58 -12.09 -2.22 5.39
CA PRO A 58 -12.90 -1.64 4.32
C PRO A 58 -12.07 -0.81 3.34
N TRP A 59 -12.32 -0.98 2.04
CA TRP A 59 -11.79 -0.12 0.99
C TRP A 59 -12.60 1.18 0.89
N ASN A 60 -12.33 2.14 1.78
CA ASN A 60 -13.09 3.40 1.92
C ASN A 60 -12.28 4.67 1.60
N TYR A 61 -10.98 4.54 1.32
CA TYR A 61 -10.10 5.64 0.97
C TYR A 61 -9.11 5.19 -0.10
N ALA A 62 -8.81 6.09 -1.03
CA ALA A 62 -7.83 5.86 -2.08
C ALA A 62 -7.09 7.15 -2.41
N ASN A 63 -5.77 7.08 -2.53
CA ASN A 63 -4.94 8.20 -2.94
C ASN A 63 -4.08 7.87 -4.17
N TRP A 64 -4.69 7.26 -5.18
CA TRP A 64 -3.97 6.80 -6.38
C TRP A 64 -3.33 7.94 -7.16
N ALA A 65 -2.12 7.70 -7.64
CA ALA A 65 -1.54 8.53 -8.68
C ALA A 65 -2.37 8.39 -9.98
N PRO A 66 -2.31 9.39 -10.88
CA PRO A 66 -2.86 9.24 -12.23
C PRO A 66 -2.38 7.93 -12.86
N THR A 67 -3.26 7.30 -13.65
CA THR A 67 -3.05 5.99 -14.32
C THR A 67 -2.86 4.79 -13.39
N ASN A 68 -3.14 4.94 -12.09
CA ASN A 68 -3.15 3.85 -11.12
C ASN A 68 -4.56 3.69 -10.49
N PRO A 69 -4.93 2.49 -10.05
CA PRO A 69 -4.16 1.26 -10.13
C PRO A 69 -4.13 0.66 -11.54
N VAL A 70 -3.10 -0.14 -11.83
CA VAL A 70 -2.96 -0.80 -13.13
C VAL A 70 -3.84 -2.06 -13.18
N HIS A 71 -4.76 -2.12 -14.15
CA HIS A 71 -5.74 -3.20 -14.31
C HIS A 71 -5.32 -4.21 -15.40
N ILE A 72 -4.08 -4.69 -15.34
CA ILE A 72 -3.49 -5.59 -16.36
C ILE A 72 -2.97 -6.88 -15.71
N VAL A 73 -2.34 -6.75 -14.55
CA VAL A 73 -1.72 -7.83 -13.78
C VAL A 73 -1.92 -7.55 -12.30
N THR A 74 -1.82 -8.58 -11.46
CA THR A 74 -1.80 -8.37 -10.02
C THR A 74 -0.63 -7.48 -9.63
N THR A 75 -0.92 -6.38 -8.94
CA THR A 75 0.07 -5.43 -8.45
C THR A 75 -0.11 -5.16 -6.96
N CYS A 76 1.01 -4.87 -6.31
CA CYS A 76 1.05 -4.37 -4.95
C CYS A 76 1.21 -2.84 -4.97
N THR A 77 0.95 -2.19 -3.84
CA THR A 77 0.86 -0.73 -3.79
C THR A 77 1.97 -0.11 -2.97
N THR A 78 2.65 0.88 -3.54
CA THR A 78 3.60 1.72 -2.80
C THR A 78 3.04 3.11 -2.54
N LEU A 79 3.28 3.65 -1.34
CA LEU A 79 3.09 5.06 -1.02
C LEU A 79 4.29 5.87 -1.56
N SER A 80 4.08 6.97 -2.27
CA SER A 80 5.17 7.86 -2.71
C SER A 80 5.40 8.96 -1.69
N THR A 81 6.58 9.05 -1.07
CA THR A 81 6.83 10.09 -0.07
C THR A 81 6.95 11.50 -0.64
N ARG A 82 7.15 11.62 -1.95
CA ARG A 82 7.23 12.93 -2.63
C ARG A 82 5.89 13.66 -2.68
N ASN A 83 4.78 12.93 -2.85
CA ASN A 83 3.47 13.53 -3.10
C ASN A 83 2.31 12.82 -2.38
N GLY A 84 2.61 11.81 -1.56
CA GLY A 84 1.63 11.02 -0.84
C GLY A 84 0.78 10.07 -1.70
N LEU A 85 1.00 10.04 -3.02
CA LEU A 85 0.18 9.26 -3.95
C LEU A 85 0.60 7.78 -4.01
N TRP A 86 -0.36 6.93 -4.32
CA TRP A 86 -0.18 5.49 -4.41
C TRP A 86 0.13 5.06 -5.83
N ARG A 87 1.04 4.09 -5.98
CA ARG A 87 1.46 3.57 -7.28
C ARG A 87 1.44 2.04 -7.27
N SER A 88 0.91 1.46 -8.33
CA SER A 88 1.00 0.03 -8.61
C SER A 88 2.43 -0.36 -8.97
N ARG A 89 2.91 -1.43 -8.36
CA ARG A 89 4.22 -2.04 -8.61
C ARG A 89 4.10 -3.56 -8.60
N PHE A 90 5.00 -4.23 -9.31
CA PHE A 90 5.08 -5.69 -9.26
C PHE A 90 5.45 -6.14 -7.84
N CYS A 91 4.66 -7.06 -7.28
CA CYS A 91 4.74 -7.48 -5.87
C CYS A 91 6.10 -8.08 -5.45
N PHE A 92 6.87 -8.61 -6.40
CA PHE A 92 8.15 -9.28 -6.12
C PHE A 92 9.34 -8.31 -6.05
N GLN A 93 9.10 -7.00 -6.08
CA GLN A 93 10.18 -6.02 -5.90
C GLN A 93 10.56 -5.86 -4.43
N LEU A 94 11.85 -5.97 -4.13
CA LEU A 94 12.39 -5.64 -2.81
C LEU A 94 12.25 -4.13 -2.57
N ARG A 95 11.45 -3.75 -1.57
CA ARG A 95 11.32 -2.38 -1.09
C ARG A 95 11.08 -2.37 0.42
N PRO A 96 11.40 -1.25 1.10
CA PRO A 96 10.93 -1.01 2.46
C PRO A 96 9.40 -1.09 2.54
N PHE A 97 8.87 -1.30 3.73
CA PHE A 97 7.44 -1.48 3.96
C PHE A 97 7.04 -0.93 5.32
N ILE A 98 5.76 -0.60 5.48
CA ILE A 98 5.23 -0.09 6.74
C ILE A 98 4.23 -1.10 7.30
N CYS A 99 4.46 -1.53 8.55
CA CYS A 99 3.54 -2.40 9.29
C CYS A 99 2.59 -1.58 10.17
N GLN A 100 1.47 -2.19 10.55
CA GLN A 100 0.56 -1.74 11.60
C GLN A 100 0.14 -2.91 12.49
N TYR A 101 -0.35 -2.60 13.69
CA TYR A 101 -0.86 -3.55 14.70
C TYR A 101 -2.19 -3.07 15.26
#